data_AF-A0A948L218-F1
#
_entry.id   AF-A0A948L218-F1
#
_cell.length_a   1.000
_cell.length_b   1.000
_cell.length_c   1.000
_cell.angle_alpha   90.00
_cell.angle_beta   90.00
_cell.angle_gamma   90.00
#
_symmetry.space_group_name_H-M   'P 1'
#
loop_
_entity.id
_entity.type
_entity.pdbx_description
1 polymer ?
#
loop_
_entity_poly.entity_id
_entity_poly.type
_entity_poly.pdbx_seq_one_letter_code
_entity_poly.pdbx_strand_id
1 'polypeptide(L)' 'MTELLRSEPDITLEDDLIEALERFIAHRDEPPRGRMTHNDALNVILRDWLIGQGYLDLPPDQGTITTALEAAKVPD' A
#
# COMPACT_ATOMS: atom_id res chain seq x y z
N MET A 1 29.64 4.23 13.17
CA MET A 1 28.50 3.46 12.64
C MET A 1 27.41 4.48 12.38
N THR A 2 27.36 5.04 11.18
CA THR A 2 26.51 6.20 10.88
C THR A 2 25.18 5.69 10.37
N GLU A 3 24.14 5.88 11.17
CA GLU A 3 22.75 5.69 10.75
C GLU A 3 22.48 6.67 9.61
N LEU A 4 22.43 6.16 8.37
CA LEU A 4 21.91 6.91 7.23
C LEU A 4 20.45 7.18 7.55
N LEU A 5 20.18 8.34 8.16
CA LEU A 5 18.85 8.93 8.19
C LEU A 5 18.32 8.82 6.76
N ARG A 6 17.32 7.97 6.53
CA ARG A 6 16.55 8.01 5.29
C ARG A 6 16.02 9.43 5.19
N SER A 7 16.64 10.27 4.38
CA SER A 7 16.06 11.55 4.02
C SER A 7 14.84 11.21 3.18
N GLU A 8 13.65 11.38 3.76
CA GLU A 8 12.42 11.31 3.01
C GLU A 8 12.48 12.38 1.92
N PRO A 9 12.18 12.05 0.65
CA PRO A 9 12.08 13.07 -0.38
C PRO A 9 10.99 14.07 0.01
N ASP A 10 11.31 15.37 -0.02
CA ASP A 10 10.32 16.43 0.12
C ASP A 10 9.50 16.50 -1.17
N ILE A 11 8.26 16.01 -1.13
CA ILE A 11 7.37 15.95 -2.29
C ILE A 11 6.38 17.11 -2.19
N THR A 12 6.53 18.08 -3.08
CA THR A 12 5.49 19.10 -3.30
C THR A 12 4.54 18.58 -4.38
N LEU A 13 3.25 18.44 -4.03
CA LEU A 13 2.20 18.05 -4.97
C LEU A 13 1.50 19.28 -5.53
N GLU A 14 1.15 19.23 -6.81
CA GLU A 14 0.26 20.19 -7.45
C GLU A 14 -1.18 20.03 -6.93
N ASP A 15 -1.97 21.10 -6.99
CA ASP A 15 -3.33 21.13 -6.42
C ASP A 15 -4.27 20.07 -7.03
N ASP A 16 -4.11 19.80 -8.33
CA ASP A 16 -4.88 18.78 -9.04
C ASP A 16 -4.50 17.35 -8.59
N LEU A 17 -3.23 17.11 -8.29
CA LEU A 17 -2.75 15.86 -7.70
C LEU A 17 -3.29 15.67 -6.29
N ILE A 18 -3.37 16.74 -5.49
CA ILE A 18 -3.98 16.69 -4.15
C ILE A 18 -5.46 16.29 -4.27
N GLU A 19 -6.20 16.91 -5.18
CA GLU A 19 -7.62 16.58 -5.39
C GLU A 19 -7.80 15.14 -5.87
N ALA A 20 -6.97 14.67 -6.81
CA ALA A 20 -7.01 13.30 -7.29
C ALA A 20 -6.66 12.29 -6.18
N LEU A 21 -5.69 12.63 -5.31
CA LEU A 21 -5.27 11.79 -4.20
C LEU A 21 -6.37 11.65 -3.14
N GLU A 22 -7.09 12.73 -2.82
CA GLU A 22 -8.25 12.68 -1.92
C GLU A 22 -9.37 11.79 -2.48
N ARG A 23 -9.65 11.88 -3.79
CA ARG A 23 -10.62 10.98 -4.45
C ARG A 23 -10.19 9.52 -4.38
N PHE A 24 -8.90 9.25 -4.55
CA PHE A 24 -8.35 7.89 -4.42
C PHE A 24 -8.47 7.35 -2.98
N ILE A 25 -8.15 8.16 -1.97
CA ILE A 25 -8.33 7.79 -0.55
C ILE A 25 -9.79 7.49 -0.26
N ALA A 26 -10.71 8.39 -0.67
CA ALA A 26 -12.14 8.23 -0.44
C ALA A 26 -12.70 6.95 -1.09
N HIS A 27 -12.18 6.55 -2.26
CA HIS A 27 -12.60 5.32 -2.93
C HIS A 27 -12.14 4.05 -2.22
N ARG A 28 -11.02 4.10 -1.47
CA ARG A 28 -10.46 2.95 -0.76
C ARG A 28 -10.79 2.89 0.73
N ASP A 29 -11.47 3.90 1.25
CA ASP A 29 -11.94 4.03 2.63
C ASP A 29 -13.21 3.17 2.87
N GLU A 30 -13.15 1.89 2.48
CA GLU A 30 -14.24 0.93 2.71
C GLU A 30 -13.86 -0.07 3.83
N PRO A 31 -14.74 -0.31 4.82
CA PRO A 31 -14.46 -1.22 5.92
C PRO A 31 -14.04 -2.61 5.41
N PRO A 32 -13.09 -3.31 6.08
CA PRO A 32 -12.54 -3.05 7.41
C PRO A 32 -11.26 -2.19 7.43
N ARG A 33 -10.82 -1.65 6.30
CA ARG A 33 -9.59 -0.87 6.23
C ARG A 33 -9.90 0.55 6.74
N GLY A 34 -9.20 0.97 7.78
CA GLY A 34 -9.31 2.35 8.25
C GLY A 34 -8.80 3.35 7.21
N ARG A 35 -9.24 4.60 7.31
CA ARG A 35 -8.89 5.67 6.37
C ARG A 35 -7.38 5.80 6.19
N MET A 36 -6.93 5.69 4.94
CA MET A 36 -5.52 5.86 4.56
C MET A 36 -5.06 7.31 4.74
N THR A 37 -3.81 7.49 5.16
CA THR A 37 -3.16 8.80 5.10
C THR A 37 -2.71 9.14 3.67
N HIS A 38 -2.37 10.40 3.43
CA HIS A 38 -1.77 10.83 2.17
C HIS A 38 -0.47 10.05 1.85
N ASN A 39 0.38 9.84 2.84
CA ASN A 39 1.61 9.08 2.68
C ASN A 39 1.34 7.62 2.34
N ASP A 40 0.34 6.99 2.95
CA ASP A 40 -0.05 5.63 2.58
C ASP A 40 -0.52 5.58 1.12
N ALA A 41 -1.34 6.55 0.71
CA ALA A 41 -1.86 6.64 -0.65
C ALA A 41 -0.76 6.80 -1.69
N LEU A 42 0.18 7.71 -1.44
CA LEU A 42 1.35 7.91 -2.30
C LEU A 42 2.20 6.64 -2.39
N ASN A 43 2.46 5.98 -1.26
CA ASN A 43 3.23 4.73 -1.25
C ASN A 43 2.56 3.62 -2.07
N VAL A 44 1.24 3.50 -1.98
CA VAL A 44 0.48 2.50 -2.73
C VAL A 44 0.50 2.80 -4.23
N ILE A 45 0.20 4.05 -4.61
CA ILE A 45 0.20 4.48 -6.01
C ILE A 45 1.60 4.31 -6.62
N LEU A 46 2.64 4.78 -5.93
CA LEU A 46 4.02 4.71 -6.42
C LEU A 46 4.48 3.26 -6.56
N ARG A 47 4.16 2.40 -5.58
CA ARG A 47 4.48 0.98 -5.65
C ARG A 47 3.80 0.31 -6.85
N ASP A 48 2.51 0.52 -7.02
CA ASP A 48 1.73 -0.08 -8.11
C ASP A 48 2.27 0.37 -9.48
N TRP A 49 2.55 1.66 -9.63
CA TRP A 49 3.16 2.20 -10.83
C TRP A 49 4.55 1.60 -11.10
N LEU A 50 5.43 1.53 -10.10
CA LEU A 50 6.77 0.95 -10.25
C LEU A 50 6.74 -0.54 -10.60
N ILE A 51 5.79 -1.31 -10.04
CA ILE A 51 5.55 -2.71 -10.43
C ILE A 51 5.11 -2.78 -11.90
N GLY A 52 4.11 -1.98 -12.29
CA GLY A 52 3.60 -1.96 -13.66
C GLY A 52 4.66 -1.57 -14.70
N GLN A 53 5.69 -0.83 -14.30
CA GLN A 53 6.83 -0.47 -15.14
C GLN A 53 8.01 -1.46 -15.06
N GLY A 54 7.98 -2.45 -14.16
CA GLY A 54 9.07 -3.42 -13.97
C GLY A 54 10.27 -2.88 -13.18
N TYR A 55 10.12 -1.75 -12.48
CA TYR A 55 11.14 -1.21 -11.57
C TYR A 55 11.09 -1.84 -10.18
N LEU A 56 10.00 -2.53 -9.85
CA LEU A 56 9.83 -3.28 -8.62
C LEU A 56 9.21 -4.65 -8.95
N ASP A 57 9.76 -5.72 -8.37
CA ASP A 57 9.17 -7.04 -8.52
C ASP A 57 7.81 -7.10 -7.82
N LEU A 58 6.87 -7.87 -8.38
CA LEU A 58 5.65 -8.22 -7.66
C LEU A 58 6.07 -8.85 -6.31
N PRO A 59 5.50 -8.39 -5.18
CA PRO A 59 5.78 -9.02 -3.90
C PRO A 59 5.51 -10.51 -4.05
N PRO A 60 6.40 -11.38 -3.53
CA PRO A 60 6.15 -12.81 -3.53
C PRO A 60 4.78 -12.99 -2.91
N ASP A 61 3.90 -13.72 -3.61
CA ASP A 61 2.54 -14.00 -3.15
C ASP A 61 2.65 -14.36 -1.67
N GLN A 62 2.01 -13.56 -0.80
CA GLN A 62 2.01 -13.85 0.64
C GLN A 62 1.19 -15.12 0.78
N GLY A 63 1.87 -16.24 0.58
CA GLY A 63 1.32 -17.56 0.47
C GLY A 63 0.75 -17.98 1.81
N THR A 64 -0.48 -17.55 2.05
CA THR A 64 -1.38 -18.21 2.98
C THR A 64 -2.79 -18.14 2.40
N ILE A 65 -2.99 -18.79 1.24
CA ILE A 65 -4.32 -19.36 0.98
C ILE A 65 -4.48 -20.46 2.03
N THR A 66 -5.00 -20.11 3.20
CA THR A 66 -5.56 -21.10 4.12
C THR A 66 -6.67 -21.78 3.34
N THR A 67 -6.41 -23.00 2.89
CA THR A 67 -7.45 -23.82 2.29
C THR A 67 -8.59 -23.94 3.30
N ALA A 68 -9.84 -24.00 2.83
CA ALA A 68 -11.01 -24.13 3.73
C ALA A 68 -10.88 -25.31 4.71
N LEU A 69 -10.07 -26.32 4.36
CA LEU A 69 -9.74 -27.47 5.18
C LEU A 69 -8.87 -27.14 6.41
N GLU A 70 -7.94 -26.21 6.28
CA GLU A 70 -7.07 -25.75 7.39
C GLU A 70 -7.84 -24.84 8.36
N ALA A 71 -8.82 -24.06 7.88
CA ALA A 71 -9.67 -23.22 8.72
C ALA A 71 -10.71 -24.02 9.54
N ALA A 72 -11.03 -25.25 9.13
CA ALA A 72 -12.06 -26.09 9.76
C ALA A 72 -11.54 -26.98 10.89
N LYS A 73 -10.26 -26.93 11.24
CA LYS A 73 -9.71 -27.67 12.39
C LYS A 73 -10.18 -27.00 13.68
N VAL A 74 -11.18 -27.60 14.34
CA VAL A 74 -11.59 -27.28 15.71
C VAL A 74 -10.49 -27.81 16.66
N PRO A 75 -9.99 -27.01 17.61
CA PRO A 75 -9.05 -27.50 18.62
C PRO A 75 -9.74 -28.54 19.52
N ASP A 76 -9.05 -29.67 19.77
CA ASP A 76 -9.46 -30.72 20.71
C ASP A 76 -9.60 -30.20 22.16
#